data_AF-A0A1V3S5B4-F1
#
_entry.id   AF-A0A1V3S5B4-F1
#
_cell.length_a   1.000
_cell.length_b   1.000
_cell.length_c   1.000
_cell.angle_alpha   90.00
_cell.angle_beta   90.00
_cell.angle_gamma   90.00
#
_symmetry.space_group_name_H-M   'P 1'
#
loop_
_entity.id
_entity.type
_entity.pdbx_description
1 polymer ?
#
loop_
_entity_poly.entity_id
_entity_poly.type
_entity_poly.pdbx_seq_one_letter_code
_entity_poly.pdbx_strand_id
1 'polypeptide(L)'
;DTTGLTLSATDTVAEGGSIVYTATLTNAAGSPVTVTLSNGAVINIAAGATTGTVTVDAPTDDVYKDAGKVEVSIDQATGGNFENLVPSTTPAVTDVTDTIDTSTVSLTA
;
A
#
# COMPACT_ATOMS: atom_id res chain seq x y z
N ASP A 1 -17.54 -21.06 -2.89
CA ASP A 1 -17.68 -19.72 -3.47
C ASP A 1 -16.30 -19.26 -3.95
N THR A 2 -16.20 -18.28 -4.87
CA THR A 2 -14.88 -17.71 -5.23
C THR A 2 -14.82 -16.28 -4.71
N THR A 3 -13.88 -16.03 -3.82
CA THR A 3 -13.62 -14.70 -3.26
C THR A 3 -12.38 -14.10 -3.93
N GLY A 4 -12.54 -12.95 -4.56
CA GLY A 4 -11.44 -12.15 -5.09
C GLY A 4 -10.86 -11.26 -4.00
N LEU A 5 -9.53 -11.10 -4.01
CA LEU A 5 -8.81 -10.14 -3.17
C LEU A 5 -8.03 -9.16 -4.04
N THR A 6 -8.35 -7.88 -3.95
CA THR A 6 -7.65 -6.80 -4.67
C THR A 6 -6.87 -5.91 -3.71
N LEU A 7 -5.83 -5.26 -4.23
CA LEU A 7 -5.02 -4.30 -3.51
C LEU A 7 -5.03 -2.96 -4.23
N SER A 8 -5.27 -1.88 -3.51
CA SER A 8 -5.06 -0.52 -3.97
C SER A 8 -4.12 0.22 -3.00
N ALA A 9 -3.52 1.30 -3.50
CA ALA A 9 -2.67 2.19 -2.73
C ALA A 9 -3.11 3.64 -2.95
N THR A 10 -2.53 4.57 -2.18
CA THR A 10 -2.62 6.01 -2.48
C THR A 10 -1.98 6.27 -3.84
N ASP A 11 -2.68 6.96 -4.74
CA ASP A 11 -2.20 7.16 -6.12
C ASP A 11 -0.93 8.03 -6.19
N THR A 12 -0.86 9.09 -5.38
CA THR A 12 0.28 10.01 -5.36
C THR A 12 0.57 10.49 -3.94
N VAL A 13 1.85 10.54 -3.58
CA VAL A 13 2.34 10.99 -2.28
C VAL A 13 3.61 11.82 -2.46
N ALA A 14 3.83 12.81 -1.60
CA ALA A 14 5.13 13.47 -1.52
C ALA A 14 6.17 12.58 -0.82
N GLU A 15 7.45 12.82 -1.06
CA GLU A 15 8.52 12.18 -0.28
C GLU A 15 8.35 12.42 1.23
N GLY A 16 8.61 11.39 2.03
CA GLY A 16 8.33 11.40 3.46
C GLY A 16 6.84 11.45 3.85
N GLY A 17 5.91 11.38 2.89
CA GLY A 17 4.48 11.22 3.16
C GLY A 17 4.09 9.81 3.57
N SER A 18 2.80 9.50 3.53
CA SER A 18 2.28 8.18 3.92
C SER A 18 1.48 7.53 2.79
N ILE A 19 1.79 6.27 2.49
CA ILE A 19 1.09 5.43 1.54
C ILE A 19 0.09 4.55 2.28
N VAL A 20 -1.19 4.64 1.92
CA VAL A 20 -2.25 3.80 2.49
C VAL A 20 -2.56 2.68 1.52
N TYR A 21 -2.28 1.44 1.92
CA TYR A 21 -2.68 0.25 1.18
C TYR A 21 -4.03 -0.26 1.69
N THR A 22 -4.93 -0.57 0.76
CA THR A 22 -6.27 -1.10 1.05
C THR A 22 -6.45 -2.44 0.36
N ALA A 23 -6.67 -3.49 1.16
CA ALA A 23 -7.06 -4.79 0.66
C ALA A 23 -8.58 -4.89 0.64
N THR A 24 -9.16 -5.32 -0.49
CA THR A 24 -10.61 -5.47 -0.66
C THR A 24 -10.97 -6.88 -1.11
N LEU A 25 -11.90 -7.49 -0.39
CA LEU A 25 -12.49 -8.79 -0.69
C LEU A 25 -13.85 -8.60 -1.37
N THR A 26 -14.18 -9.49 -2.30
CA THR A 26 -15.53 -9.52 -2.91
C THR A 26 -16.60 -10.10 -1.98
N ASN A 27 -16.20 -10.78 -0.91
CA ASN A 27 -17.08 -11.43 0.05
C ASN A 27 -16.56 -11.16 1.48
N ALA A 28 -17.48 -11.09 2.46
CA ALA A 28 -17.10 -10.90 3.85
C ALA A 28 -16.29 -12.08 4.39
N ALA A 29 -15.25 -11.79 5.16
CA ALA A 29 -14.39 -12.81 5.74
C ALA A 29 -15.12 -13.60 6.84
N GLY A 30 -15.09 -14.94 6.80
CA GLY A 30 -15.65 -15.77 7.87
C GLY A 30 -14.79 -15.81 9.14
N SER A 31 -13.49 -15.54 9.00
CA SER A 31 -12.51 -15.41 10.07
C SER A 31 -11.50 -14.31 9.72
N PRO A 32 -10.63 -13.85 10.62
CA PRO A 32 -9.63 -12.84 10.29
C PRO A 32 -8.76 -13.28 9.09
N VAL A 33 -8.48 -12.34 8.18
CA VAL A 33 -7.54 -12.53 7.06
C VAL A 33 -6.28 -11.74 7.35
N THR A 34 -5.14 -12.35 7.05
CA THR A 34 -3.83 -11.69 7.07
C THR A 34 -3.27 -11.66 5.65
N VAL A 35 -3.09 -10.46 5.12
CA VAL A 35 -2.52 -10.21 3.80
C VAL A 35 -1.12 -9.63 3.98
N THR A 36 -0.11 -10.34 3.48
CA THR A 36 1.29 -9.90 3.45
C THR A 36 1.58 -9.30 2.09
N LEU A 37 2.16 -8.10 2.08
CA LEU A 37 2.53 -7.38 0.88
C LEU A 37 4.01 -7.60 0.55
N SER A 38 4.40 -7.36 -0.70
CA SER A 38 5.78 -7.53 -1.17
C SER A 38 6.80 -6.61 -0.46
N ASN A 39 6.35 -5.50 0.10
CA ASN A 39 7.18 -4.60 0.93
C ASN A 39 7.27 -5.04 2.40
N GLY A 40 6.70 -6.20 2.76
CA GLY A 40 6.67 -6.73 4.12
C GLY A 40 5.56 -6.16 5.01
N ALA A 41 4.75 -5.21 4.53
CA ALA A 41 3.61 -4.71 5.28
C ALA A 41 2.51 -5.77 5.40
N VAL A 42 1.76 -5.72 6.50
CA VAL A 42 0.69 -6.68 6.80
C VAL A 42 -0.63 -5.94 6.96
N ILE A 43 -1.63 -6.37 6.19
CA ILE A 43 -3.02 -5.91 6.31
C ILE A 43 -3.83 -6.99 7.02
N ASN A 44 -4.55 -6.58 8.06
CA ASN A 44 -5.50 -7.45 8.75
C ASN A 44 -6.94 -7.06 8.36
N ILE A 45 -7.70 -8.04 7.88
CA ILE A 45 -9.14 -7.90 7.63
C ILE A 45 -9.88 -8.66 8.73
N ALA A 46 -10.73 -7.96 9.47
CA ALA A 46 -11.49 -8.59 10.56
C ALA A 46 -12.54 -9.58 10.04
N ALA A 47 -12.93 -10.53 10.87
CA ALA A 47 -14.08 -11.39 10.58
C ALA A 47 -15.34 -10.53 10.37
N GLY A 48 -16.14 -10.85 9.36
CA GLY A 48 -17.31 -10.11 8.91
C GLY A 48 -17.00 -8.88 8.05
N ALA A 49 -15.73 -8.49 7.92
CA ALA A 49 -15.33 -7.37 7.08
C ALA A 49 -14.91 -7.83 5.66
N THR A 50 -14.98 -6.90 4.72
CA THR A 50 -14.47 -7.08 3.36
C THR A 50 -13.20 -6.30 3.10
N THR A 51 -12.83 -5.38 4.00
CA THR A 51 -11.71 -4.47 3.78
C THR A 51 -10.79 -4.41 4.99
N GLY A 52 -9.51 -4.17 4.71
CA GLY A 52 -8.49 -3.87 5.69
C GLY A 52 -7.50 -2.88 5.11
N THR A 53 -6.84 -2.12 5.97
CA THR A 53 -5.86 -1.11 5.57
C THR A 53 -4.57 -1.23 6.37
N VAL A 54 -3.48 -0.76 5.76
CA VAL A 54 -2.21 -0.51 6.46
C VAL A 54 -1.61 0.77 5.91
N THR A 55 -0.95 1.53 6.78
CA THR A 55 -0.21 2.73 6.40
C THR A 55 1.27 2.43 6.48
N VAL A 56 2.00 2.79 5.43
CA VAL A 56 3.45 2.65 5.31
C VAL A 56 4.00 4.01 4.93
N ASP A 57 5.15 4.39 5.49
CA ASP A 57 5.80 5.64 5.13
C ASP A 57 6.33 5.56 3.70
N ALA A 58 6.12 6.63 2.93
CA ALA A 58 6.74 6.79 1.63
C ALA A 58 8.27 6.88 1.80
N PRO A 59 9.04 6.57 0.74
CA PRO A 59 10.48 6.82 0.75
C PRO A 59 10.79 8.23 1.24
N THR A 60 11.78 8.36 2.12
CA THR A 60 12.26 9.66 2.59
C THR A 60 12.98 10.36 1.45
N ASP A 61 12.83 11.68 1.40
CA ASP A 61 13.60 12.57 0.53
C ASP A 61 15.10 12.29 0.68
N ASP A 62 15.74 11.96 -0.44
CA ASP A 62 17.17 11.75 -0.56
C ASP A 62 17.66 12.70 -1.66
N VAL A 63 18.55 13.61 -1.29
CA VAL A 63 19.13 14.69 -2.14
C VAL A 63 19.69 14.18 -3.48
N TYR A 64 19.93 12.87 -3.61
CA TYR A 64 20.45 12.24 -4.82
C TYR A 64 19.47 11.28 -5.52
N LYS A 65 18.26 11.08 -5.00
CA LYS A 65 17.21 10.24 -5.60
C LYS A 65 15.97 11.07 -5.87
N ASP A 66 15.76 11.40 -7.14
CA ASP A 66 14.53 12.02 -7.60
C ASP A 66 13.30 11.11 -7.38
N ALA A 67 12.14 11.76 -7.32
CA ALA A 67 10.78 11.21 -7.45
C ALA A 67 10.70 9.83 -8.13
N GLY A 68 10.18 8.85 -7.39
CA GLY A 68 10.09 7.45 -7.83
C GLY A 68 8.67 6.90 -7.94
N LYS A 69 8.57 5.64 -8.34
CA LYS A 69 7.34 4.85 -8.26
C LYS A 69 7.52 3.75 -7.22
N VAL A 70 6.53 3.60 -6.34
CA VAL A 70 6.45 2.50 -5.38
C VAL A 70 5.42 1.50 -5.89
N GLU A 71 5.87 0.29 -6.21
CA GLU A 71 5.00 -0.80 -6.67
C GLU A 71 4.96 -1.90 -5.61
N VAL A 72 3.76 -2.21 -5.11
CA VAL A 72 3.55 -3.22 -4.07
C VAL A 72 2.44 -4.17 -4.49
N SER A 73 2.71 -5.46 -4.41
CA SER A 73 1.76 -6.53 -4.74
C SER A 73 1.40 -7.33 -3.49
N ILE A 74 0.34 -8.13 -3.60
CA ILE A 74 0.01 -9.14 -2.60
C ILE A 74 1.02 -10.28 -2.74
N ASP A 75 1.79 -10.54 -1.69
CA ASP A 75 2.71 -11.67 -1.63
C ASP A 75 1.99 -12.93 -1.16
N GLN A 76 1.27 -12.82 -0.03
CA GLN A 76 0.54 -13.94 0.57
C GLN A 76 -0.76 -13.47 1.22
N ALA A 77 -1.80 -14.30 1.18
CA ALA A 77 -3.05 -14.07 1.91
C ALA A 77 -3.49 -15.35 2.61
N THR A 78 -3.76 -15.28 3.91
CA THR A 78 -4.12 -16.44 4.74
C THR A 78 -5.30 -16.13 5.65
N GLY A 79 -6.05 -17.16 6.05
CA GLY A 79 -7.24 -17.01 6.90
C GLY A 79 -8.53 -16.81 6.10
N GLY A 80 -9.51 -16.12 6.68
CA GLY A 80 -10.77 -15.81 6.00
C GLY A 80 -11.83 -16.92 5.94
N ASN A 81 -11.41 -18.18 6.05
CA ASN A 81 -12.29 -19.36 5.95
C ASN A 81 -13.12 -19.38 4.65
N PHE A 82 -12.48 -19.05 3.52
CA PHE A 82 -13.09 -19.10 2.18
C PHE A 82 -12.96 -20.50 1.58
N GLU A 83 -13.91 -20.92 0.73
CA GLU A 83 -13.72 -22.16 -0.05
C GLU A 83 -12.69 -21.99 -1.17
N ASN A 84 -12.58 -20.78 -1.74
CA ASN A 84 -11.59 -20.41 -2.74
C ASN A 84 -11.26 -18.91 -2.63
N LEU A 85 -10.00 -18.59 -2.37
CA LEU A 85 -9.49 -17.21 -2.32
C LEU A 85 -8.53 -16.99 -3.48
N VAL A 86 -8.77 -15.94 -4.28
CA VAL A 86 -7.97 -15.59 -5.45
C VAL A 86 -7.42 -14.17 -5.29
N PRO A 87 -6.15 -14.03 -4.85
CA PRO A 87 -5.45 -12.75 -4.84
C PRO A 87 -5.20 -12.21 -6.26
N SER A 88 -5.37 -10.91 -6.43
CA SER A 88 -5.00 -10.18 -7.63
C SER A 88 -3.47 -10.19 -7.80
N THR A 89 -3.01 -10.39 -9.02
CA THR A 89 -1.60 -10.26 -9.40
C THR A 89 -1.24 -8.83 -9.83
N THR A 90 -2.22 -7.93 -9.90
CA THR A 90 -1.99 -6.53 -10.26
C THR A 90 -1.33 -5.80 -9.10
N PRO A 91 -0.14 -5.21 -9.28
CA PRO A 91 0.50 -4.39 -8.25
C PRO A 91 -0.28 -3.09 -8.03
N ALA A 92 -0.33 -2.65 -6.78
CA ALA A 92 -0.73 -1.31 -6.43
C ALA A 92 0.45 -0.36 -6.61
N VAL A 93 0.22 0.73 -7.32
CA VAL A 93 1.25 1.69 -7.72
C VAL A 93 0.99 3.01 -7.02
N THR A 94 2.04 3.59 -6.45
CA THR A 94 2.03 4.94 -5.88
C THR A 94 3.12 5.76 -6.56
N ASP A 95 2.73 6.90 -7.12
CA ASP A 95 3.66 7.91 -7.63
C ASP A 95 4.19 8.76 -6.49
N VAL A 96 5.51 8.83 -6.33
CA VAL A 96 6.17 9.67 -5.32
C VAL A 96 6.61 10.96 -6.00
N THR A 97 6.08 12.10 -5.58
CA THR A 97 6.45 13.41 -6.11
C THR A 97 7.52 14.07 -5.27
N ASP A 98 8.52 14.62 -5.95
CA ASP A 98 9.58 15.46 -5.35
C ASP A 98 8.97 16.68 -4.64
N THR A 99 9.47 16.98 -3.45
CA THR A 99 9.12 18.18 -2.71
C THR A 99 10.02 19.33 -3.15
N ILE A 100 9.43 20.46 -3.57
CA ILE A 100 10.22 21.64 -3.92
C ILE A 100 10.98 22.14 -2.69
N ASP A 101 12.28 21.87 -2.67
CA ASP A 101 13.17 22.21 -1.57
C ASP A 101 13.70 23.65 -1.77
N THR A 102 13.01 24.64 -1.20
CA THR A 102 13.41 26.05 -1.36
C THR A 102 14.63 26.38 -0.49
N SER A 103 15.83 26.16 -1.01
CA SER A 103 17.06 26.68 -0.43
C SER A 103 17.19 28.18 -0.69
N THR A 104 16.87 29.02 0.31
CA THR A 104 17.10 30.46 0.23
C THR A 104 18.56 30.78 0.54
N VAL A 105 19.35 31.10 -0.49
CA VAL A 105 20.69 31.65 -0.30
C VAL A 105 20.57 33.16 -0.10
N SER A 106 20.79 33.64 1.12
CA SER A 106 20.95 35.07 1.38
C SER A 106 22.43 35.45 1.25
N LEU A 107 22.76 36.20 0.20
CA LEU A 107 24.05 36.87 0.04
C LEU A 107 23.86 38.34 0.40
N THR A 108 24.18 38.72 1.63
CA THR A 108 24.30 40.14 2.00
C THR A 108 25.65 40.65 1.48
N ALA A 109 25.60 41.56 0.49
CA ALA A 109 26.75 42.30 -0.02
C ALA A 109 27.12 43.48 0.89
#